data_AF-A0A6L8K2T2-F1
#
_entry.id   AF-A0A6L8K2T2-F1
#
_cell.length_a   1.000
_cell.length_b   1.000
_cell.length_c   1.000
_cell.angle_alpha   90.00
_cell.angle_beta   90.00
_cell.angle_gamma   90.00
#
_symmetry.space_group_name_H-M   'P 1'
#
loop_
_entity.id
_entity.type
_entity.pdbx_description
1 polymer ?
#
loop_
_entity_poly.entity_id
_entity_poly.type
_entity_poly.pdbx_seq_one_letter_code
_entity_poly.pdbx_strand_id
1 'polypeptide(L)'
;MKLFGVEIPSDIEIPEVDPVSKAEIDEMHASTIREREESERRRKDPRFAWFFANMKTAPLPPDADKPYKFDVKKLRLLSPWARARTLYGWRDHLTD
;
A
#
# COMPACT_ATOMS: atom_id res chain seq x y z
N MET A 1 11.39 10.11 10.19
CA MET A 1 10.39 9.20 9.62
C MET A 1 9.69 9.86 8.45
N LYS A 2 9.75 9.24 7.28
CA LYS A 2 9.12 9.69 6.04
C LYS A 2 8.27 8.57 5.45
N LEU A 3 7.10 8.90 4.94
CA LEU A 3 6.24 7.99 4.19
C LEU A 3 6.13 8.47 2.75
N PHE A 4 6.46 7.61 1.78
CA PHE A 4 6.54 7.98 0.36
C PHE A 4 7.45 9.21 0.11
N GLY A 5 8.54 9.32 0.88
CA GLY A 5 9.48 10.45 0.81
C GLY A 5 8.97 11.76 1.45
N VAL A 6 7.76 11.77 2.00
CA VAL A 6 7.18 12.92 2.71
C VAL A 6 7.43 12.79 4.21
N GLU A 7 8.02 13.81 4.81
CA GLU A 7 8.31 13.85 6.23
C GLU A 7 7.04 13.87 7.07
N ILE A 8 6.99 12.99 8.07
CA ILE A 8 5.90 12.93 9.04
C ILE A 8 6.30 13.80 10.23
N PRO A 9 5.61 14.92 10.48
CA PRO A 9 5.91 15.80 11.60
C PRO A 9 5.80 15.07 12.95
N SER A 10 6.75 15.34 13.85
CA SER A 10 6.82 14.72 15.19
C SER A 10 5.73 15.20 16.15
N ASP A 11 4.99 16.26 15.82
CA ASP A 11 3.85 16.76 16.58
C ASP A 11 2.57 15.92 16.38
N ILE A 12 2.59 14.99 15.41
CA ILE A 12 1.46 14.10 15.14
C ILE A 12 1.51 12.93 16.13
N GLU A 13 0.50 12.86 17.00
CA GLU A 13 0.28 11.69 17.85
C GLU A 13 0.03 10.41 17.02
N ILE A 14 0.87 9.40 17.23
CA ILE A 14 0.77 8.09 16.59
C ILE A 14 0.83 7.05 17.72
N PRO A 15 -0.33 6.56 18.21
CA PRO A 15 -0.35 5.52 19.23
C PRO A 15 0.19 4.20 18.66
N GLU A 16 0.54 3.28 19.54
CA GLU A 16 0.88 1.93 19.11
C GLU A 16 -0.37 1.20 18.60
N VAL A 17 -0.25 0.46 17.49
CA VAL A 17 -1.34 -0.38 16.99
C VAL A 17 -1.50 -1.59 17.91
N ASP A 18 -2.74 -1.92 18.29
CA ASP A 18 -3.00 -3.07 19.14
C ASP A 18 -2.59 -4.40 18.46
N PRO A 19 -2.21 -5.43 19.22
CA PRO A 19 -1.70 -6.69 18.66
C PRO A 19 -2.68 -7.40 17.72
N VAL A 20 -3.99 -7.29 17.97
CA VAL A 20 -5.02 -7.94 17.14
C VAL A 20 -5.06 -7.25 15.79
N SER A 21 -5.17 -5.91 15.76
CA SER A 21 -5.15 -5.15 14.50
C SER A 21 -3.83 -5.30 13.75
N LYS A 22 -2.69 -5.42 14.45
CA LYS A 22 -1.40 -5.71 13.79
C LYS A 22 -1.46 -7.04 13.04
N ALA A 23 -1.95 -8.09 13.69
CA ALA A 23 -2.08 -9.42 13.07
C ALA A 23 -3.03 -9.41 11.86
N GLU A 24 -4.18 -8.72 11.96
CA GLU A 24 -5.11 -8.56 10.84
C GLU A 24 -4.45 -7.84 9.65
N ILE A 25 -3.73 -6.74 9.91
CA ILE A 25 -3.03 -5.99 8.87
C ILE A 25 -1.91 -6.84 8.25
N ASP A 26 -1.20 -7.65 9.05
CA ASP A 26 -0.14 -8.53 8.57
C ASP A 26 -0.67 -9.68 7.71
N GLU A 27 -1.81 -10.27 8.06
CA GLU A 27 -2.48 -11.28 7.24
C GLU A 27 -2.95 -10.69 5.90
N MET A 28 -3.56 -9.50 5.93
CA MET A 28 -3.94 -8.77 4.71
C MET A 28 -2.72 -8.44 3.85
N HIS A 29 -1.61 -8.05 4.47
CA HIS A 29 -0.37 -7.74 3.76
C HIS A 29 0.23 -9.00 3.10
N ALA A 30 0.32 -10.10 3.85
CA ALA A 30 0.85 -11.36 3.35
C ALA A 30 0.02 -11.93 2.20
N SER A 31 -1.31 -11.86 2.30
CA SER A 31 -2.21 -12.28 1.22
C SER A 31 -2.05 -11.43 -0.03
N THR A 32 -1.92 -10.10 0.12
CA THR A 32 -1.68 -9.16 -1.00
C THR A 32 -0.37 -9.48 -1.72
N ILE A 33 0.72 -9.73 -0.99
CA ILE A 33 2.01 -10.12 -1.57
C ILE A 33 1.87 -11.42 -2.36
N ARG A 34 1.27 -12.45 -1.75
CA ARG A 34 1.10 -13.76 -2.38
C ARG A 34 0.27 -13.68 -3.67
N GLU A 35 -0.82 -12.92 -3.65
CA GLU A 35 -1.68 -12.74 -4.82
C GLU A 35 -0.95 -11.99 -5.95
N ARG A 36 -0.14 -10.98 -5.59
CA ARG A 36 0.70 -10.26 -6.54
C ARG A 36 1.73 -11.19 -7.19
N GLU A 37 2.42 -12.01 -6.40
CA GLU A 37 3.39 -12.98 -6.91
C GLU A 37 2.73 -14.02 -7.83
N GLU A 38 1.56 -14.53 -7.45
CA GLU A 38 0.82 -15.49 -8.26
C GLU A 38 0.34 -14.86 -9.58
N SER A 39 -0.18 -13.63 -9.53
CA SER A 39 -0.59 -12.88 -10.71
C SER A 39 0.58 -12.63 -11.66
N GLU A 40 1.74 -12.22 -11.15
CA GLU A 40 2.96 -12.07 -11.94
C GLU A 40 3.42 -13.40 -12.56
N ARG A 41 3.30 -14.50 -11.82
CA ARG A 41 3.57 -15.85 -12.34
C ARG A 41 2.65 -16.20 -13.51
N ARG A 42 1.33 -15.99 -13.34
CA ARG A 42 0.33 -16.26 -14.40
C ARG A 42 0.57 -15.38 -15.62
N ARG A 43 0.95 -14.11 -15.42
CA ARG A 43 1.26 -13.16 -16.50
C ARG A 43 2.44 -13.59 -17.36
N LYS A 44 3.43 -14.26 -16.76
CA LYS A 44 4.63 -14.78 -17.46
C LYS A 44 4.42 -16.18 -18.03
N ASP A 45 3.36 -16.88 -17.65
CA ASP A 45 3.07 -18.25 -18.10
C ASP A 45 2.36 -18.22 -19.47
N PRO A 46 2.95 -18.83 -20.52
CA PRO A 46 2.37 -18.85 -21.86
C PRO A 46 0.97 -19.46 -21.93
N ARG A 47 0.60 -20.35 -20.98
CA ARG A 47 -0.74 -20.97 -20.93
C ARG A 47 -1.85 -19.94 -20.72
N PHE A 48 -1.55 -18.80 -20.10
CA PHE A 48 -2.51 -17.72 -19.86
C PHE A 48 -2.38 -16.58 -20.89
N ALA A 49 -1.45 -16.66 -21.85
CA ALA A 49 -1.20 -15.58 -22.81
C ALA A 49 -2.47 -15.21 -23.61
N TRP A 50 -3.27 -16.19 -24.03
CA TRP A 50 -4.54 -15.94 -24.71
C TRP A 50 -5.53 -15.16 -23.83
N PHE A 51 -5.62 -15.48 -22.54
CA PHE A 51 -6.52 -14.79 -21.61
C PHE A 51 -6.13 -13.31 -21.45
N PHE A 52 -4.84 -13.03 -21.20
CA PHE A 52 -4.36 -11.66 -21.04
C PHE A 52 -4.41 -10.84 -22.35
N ALA A 53 -4.22 -11.48 -23.51
CA ALA A 53 -4.34 -10.82 -24.81
C ALA A 53 -5.79 -10.39 -25.13
N ASN A 54 -6.79 -11.09 -24.59
CA ASN A 54 -8.21 -10.82 -24.83
C ASN A 54 -8.88 -10.02 -23.69
N MET A 55 -8.17 -9.78 -22.59
CA MET A 55 -8.67 -8.92 -21.52
C MET A 55 -8.73 -7.46 -21.99
N LYS A 56 -9.91 -6.85 -21.89
CA LYS A 56 -10.05 -5.40 -22.03
C LYS A 56 -9.43 -4.73 -20.81
N THR A 57 -8.25 -4.17 -20.99
CA THR A 57 -7.59 -3.34 -19.98
C THR A 57 -7.91 -1.89 -20.26
N ALA A 58 -8.31 -1.15 -19.21
CA ALA A 58 -8.38 0.30 -19.31
C ALA A 58 -6.94 0.82 -19.50
N PRO A 59 -6.72 1.81 -20.39
CA PRO A 59 -5.42 2.46 -20.47
C PRO A 59 -5.08 3.06 -19.11
N LEU A 60 -3.81 2.94 -18.70
CA LEU A 60 -3.33 3.60 -17.51
C LEU A 60 -3.52 5.11 -17.66
N PRO A 61 -3.96 5.82 -16.61
CA PRO A 61 -4.07 7.26 -16.68
C PRO A 61 -2.68 7.89 -16.88
N PRO A 62 -2.57 9.08 -17.50
CA PRO A 62 -1.29 9.71 -17.83
C PRO A 62 -0.38 9.99 -16.64
N ASP A 63 -0.95 9.98 -15.43
CA ASP A 63 -0.26 10.21 -14.17
C ASP A 63 0.00 8.93 -13.36
N ALA A 64 -0.20 7.75 -13.94
CA ALA A 64 0.06 6.46 -13.29
C ALA A 64 1.53 6.31 -12.81
N ASP A 65 2.48 6.88 -13.55
CA ASP A 65 3.91 6.84 -13.20
C ASP A 65 4.33 7.92 -12.18
N LYS A 66 3.43 8.81 -11.77
CA LYS A 66 3.77 9.85 -10.80
C LYS A 66 3.88 9.22 -9.40
N PRO A 67 4.90 9.61 -8.62
CA PRO A 67 5.04 9.13 -7.25
C PRO A 67 3.79 9.49 -6.43
N TYR A 68 3.40 8.57 -5.55
CA TYR A 68 2.23 8.74 -4.71
C TYR A 68 2.39 10.00 -3.85
N LYS A 69 1.42 10.91 -3.95
CA LYS A 69 1.44 12.14 -3.16
C LYS A 69 0.82 11.87 -1.79
N PHE A 70 1.67 11.62 -0.80
CA PHE A 70 1.22 11.56 0.59
C PHE A 70 0.94 12.96 1.13
N ASP A 71 -0.25 13.17 1.69
CA ASP A 71 -0.66 14.46 2.24
C ASP A 71 -0.77 14.37 3.77
N VAL A 72 0.19 14.98 4.46
CA VAL A 72 0.24 15.06 5.92
C VAL A 72 -0.99 15.77 6.48
N LYS A 73 -1.59 16.73 5.76
CA LYS A 73 -2.80 17.40 6.22
C LYS A 73 -3.97 16.43 6.28
N LYS A 74 -4.08 15.52 5.32
CA LYS A 74 -5.10 14.46 5.35
C LYS A 74 -4.83 13.44 6.44
N LEU A 75 -3.56 13.11 6.70
CA LEU A 75 -3.19 12.25 7.83
C LEU A 75 -3.67 12.85 9.17
N ARG A 76 -3.54 14.17 9.35
CA ARG A 76 -4.01 14.87 10.56
C ARG A 76 -5.52 14.85 10.77
N LEU A 77 -6.31 14.70 9.70
CA LEU A 77 -7.76 14.59 9.80
C LEU A 77 -8.21 13.22 10.34
N LEU A 78 -7.31 12.24 10.37
CA LEU A 78 -7.59 10.90 10.89
C LEU A 78 -7.47 10.87 12.42
N SER A 79 -8.28 10.00 13.04
CA SER A 79 -8.12 9.68 14.46
C SER A 79 -6.70 9.15 14.75
N PRO A 80 -6.16 9.31 15.98
CA PRO A 80 -4.85 8.75 16.34
C PRO A 80 -4.69 7.28 15.93
N TRP A 81 -5.70 6.45 16.21
CA TRP A 81 -5.72 5.04 15.86
C TRP A 81 -5.68 4.79 14.34
N ALA A 82 -6.41 5.58 13.56
CA ALA A 82 -6.40 5.45 12.10
C ALA A 82 -5.05 5.89 11.49
N ARG A 83 -4.38 6.89 12.09
CA ARG A 83 -3.00 7.27 11.72
C ARG A 83 -2.05 6.11 11.93
N ALA A 84 -2.07 5.50 13.12
CA ALA A 84 -1.21 4.37 13.46
C ALA A 84 -1.40 3.17 12.51
N ARG A 85 -2.65 2.76 12.25
CA ARG A 85 -2.97 1.67 11.32
C ARG A 85 -2.52 1.99 9.88
N THR A 86 -2.71 3.23 9.43
CA THR A 86 -2.28 3.66 8.10
C THR A 86 -0.76 3.55 7.98
N LEU A 87 -0.01 4.08 8.94
CA LEU A 87 1.45 4.03 8.92
C LEU A 87 1.97 2.58 9.00
N TYR A 88 1.35 1.74 9.83
CA TYR A 88 1.71 0.32 9.91
C TYR A 88 1.41 -0.45 8.62
N GLY A 89 0.30 -0.15 7.94
CA GLY A 89 -0.06 -0.76 6.66
C GLY A 89 0.87 -0.37 5.51
N TRP A 90 1.44 0.83 5.55
CA TRP A 90 2.41 1.31 4.56
C TRP A 90 3.86 1.24 5.03
N ARG A 91 4.16 0.36 6.00
CA ARG A 91 5.49 0.23 6.62
C ARG A 91 6.63 -0.01 5.64
N ASP A 92 6.39 -0.71 4.53
CA ASP A 92 7.40 -0.98 3.51
C ASP A 92 7.86 0.29 2.76
N HIS A 93 7.07 1.37 2.88
CA HIS A 93 7.37 2.69 2.33
C HIS A 93 7.79 3.70 3.40
N LEU A 94 7.88 3.27 4.67
CA LEU A 94 8.45 4.07 5.73
C LEU A 94 9.97 4.06 5.62
N THR A 95 10.56 5.24 5.73
CA THR A 95 12.00 5.47 5.73
C THR A 95 12.36 6.40 6.89
N ASP A 96 13.61 6.38 7.34
CA ASP A 96 14.09 7.27 8.41
C ASP A 96 14.15 8.75 7.97
#